data_AF-A0A927XKA4-F1
#
_entry.id   AF-A0A927XKA4-F1
#
_cell.length_a   1.000
_cell.length_b   1.000
_cell.length_c   1.000
_cell.angle_alpha   90.00
_cell.angle_beta   90.00
_cell.angle_gamma   90.00
#
_symmetry.space_group_name_H-M   'P 1'
#
loop_
_entity.id
_entity.type
_entity.pdbx_description
1 polymer ?
#
loop_
_entity_poly.entity_id
_entity_poly.type
_entity_poly.pdbx_seq_one_letter_code
_entity_poly.pdbx_strand_id
1 'polypeptide(L)'
;MKKNVDTQQRYAFRKLKFGLVSVAVALLFGISYQVSADETSVVSDISTEVTVDATDSSDINNTITDGVITDGPVASAIDSISESAETVIVPEESAEVGDIIDVNIDSTEPVITETTDGDKEIATAQATVTVTTTSIADPEEPVGISDPVVEVSEATATDEDDNYTYTQYEKVTKTTVTEIVKETDVVTNVIAPKADVVFIIDHTGSMSDQIEAVKDNIKDFVSGLDAHNVGVRLGLIDYEDSSDVNYIDFSGSRFTTDTDAFIQALEAITIRGGFEEPTTPLTYIASSGDYDWSTDADAKRFAILITDEDFDYYSAGVPSLESTIQALQAAGISTTVIGETYLQDEFTSLVNATGGIFVDIDSDFAQVLSNDILTWIVETIEEGRLLKVVTETYDFYIEVVAVPKVLSSADETTPISIKEDDNTPKTLAVKTTDSEQLPETGSQSNTMLSVAGVISLVLASWLVGFKKKIKE
;
A
#
# COMPACT_ATOMS: atom_id res chain seq x y z
N MET A 1 28.95 -16.87 -60.60
CA MET A 1 27.65 -17.12 -59.93
C MET A 1 27.69 -17.09 -58.40
N LYS A 2 28.74 -17.58 -57.69
CA LYS A 2 28.78 -17.53 -56.20
C LYS A 2 28.92 -16.14 -55.54
N LYS A 3 29.39 -15.10 -56.26
CA LYS A 3 29.60 -13.76 -55.68
C LYS A 3 28.32 -12.90 -55.54
N ASN A 4 27.26 -13.17 -56.32
CA ASN A 4 26.01 -12.40 -56.24
C ASN A 4 25.06 -12.92 -55.14
N VAL A 5 25.05 -14.24 -54.87
CA VAL A 5 24.18 -14.84 -53.85
C VAL A 5 24.59 -14.38 -52.43
N ASP A 6 25.89 -14.39 -52.11
CA ASP A 6 26.42 -13.94 -50.80
C ASP A 6 26.21 -12.43 -50.57
N THR A 7 26.10 -11.61 -51.63
CA THR A 7 25.83 -10.17 -51.49
C THR A 7 24.34 -9.88 -51.30
N GLN A 8 23.45 -10.68 -51.90
CA GLN A 8 22.00 -10.53 -51.76
C GLN A 8 21.46 -11.11 -50.45
N GLN A 9 21.96 -12.27 -50.00
CA GLN A 9 21.65 -12.79 -48.66
C GLN A 9 22.03 -11.77 -47.57
N ARG A 10 23.20 -11.15 -47.67
CA ARG A 10 23.61 -10.06 -46.76
C ARG A 10 22.72 -8.83 -46.80
N TYR A 11 22.00 -8.58 -47.90
CA TYR A 11 21.06 -7.46 -48.01
C TYR A 11 19.71 -7.79 -47.36
N ALA A 12 19.21 -9.02 -47.54
CA ALA A 12 18.00 -9.51 -46.89
C ALA A 12 18.15 -9.55 -45.36
N PHE A 13 19.25 -10.12 -44.83
CA PHE A 13 19.56 -10.05 -43.39
C PHE A 13 19.64 -8.61 -42.87
N ARG A 14 20.11 -7.65 -43.67
CA ARG A 14 20.21 -6.25 -43.23
C ARG A 14 18.82 -5.61 -43.10
N LYS A 15 17.91 -5.86 -44.04
CA LYS A 15 16.51 -5.40 -43.94
C LYS A 15 15.77 -6.05 -42.78
N LEU A 16 15.91 -7.37 -42.61
CA LEU A 16 15.33 -8.13 -41.49
C LEU A 16 15.82 -7.59 -40.13
N LYS A 17 17.11 -7.27 -40.02
CA LYS A 17 17.69 -6.62 -38.83
C LYS A 17 17.11 -5.26 -38.54
N PHE A 18 16.99 -4.38 -39.54
CA PHE A 18 16.48 -3.03 -39.32
C PHE A 18 15.00 -3.02 -38.92
N GLY A 19 14.18 -3.93 -39.50
CA GLY A 19 12.77 -4.09 -39.12
C GLY A 19 12.62 -4.60 -37.68
N LEU A 20 13.28 -5.71 -37.33
CA LEU A 20 13.16 -6.30 -35.99
C LEU A 20 13.81 -5.45 -34.90
N VAL A 21 14.95 -4.80 -35.17
CA VAL A 21 15.57 -3.86 -34.21
C VAL A 21 14.68 -2.66 -33.98
N SER A 22 13.97 -2.13 -34.98
CA SER A 22 13.06 -1.00 -34.79
C SER A 22 11.84 -1.39 -33.95
N VAL A 23 11.26 -2.58 -34.16
CA VAL A 23 10.15 -3.10 -33.34
C VAL A 23 10.61 -3.38 -31.91
N ALA A 24 11.78 -3.98 -31.75
CA ALA A 24 12.40 -4.26 -30.45
C ALA A 24 12.77 -2.99 -29.66
N VAL A 25 13.19 -1.93 -30.36
CA VAL A 25 13.49 -0.62 -29.78
C VAL A 25 12.20 0.12 -29.41
N ALA A 26 11.13 0.03 -30.21
CA ALA A 26 9.81 0.59 -29.85
C ALA A 26 9.25 -0.03 -28.55
N LEU A 27 9.47 -1.34 -28.34
CA LEU A 27 9.12 -2.02 -27.09
C LEU A 27 9.89 -1.47 -25.87
N LEU A 28 11.07 -0.87 -26.06
CA LEU A 28 11.91 -0.32 -24.98
C LEU A 28 11.68 1.18 -24.73
N PHE A 29 11.38 1.98 -25.75
CA PHE A 29 11.24 3.44 -25.62
C PHE A 29 9.86 3.93 -25.17
N GLY A 30 8.84 3.07 -25.14
CA GLY A 30 7.51 3.43 -24.64
C GLY A 30 7.37 3.49 -23.11
N ILE A 31 8.39 3.13 -22.34
CA ILE A 31 8.23 2.69 -20.93
C ILE A 31 9.24 3.29 -19.93
N SER A 32 9.62 4.57 -20.08
CA SER A 32 10.37 5.27 -19.02
C SER A 32 9.44 6.10 -18.12
N TYR A 33 8.58 5.44 -17.35
CA TYR A 33 7.80 6.08 -16.28
C TYR A 33 7.93 5.28 -14.98
N GLN A 34 8.56 5.89 -13.98
CA GLN A 34 8.38 5.56 -12.57
C GLN A 34 7.64 6.75 -12.00
N VAL A 35 6.35 6.58 -11.68
CA VAL A 35 5.56 7.63 -11.03
C VAL A 35 5.17 7.07 -9.68
N SER A 36 6.00 7.31 -8.67
CA SER A 36 5.55 7.14 -7.29
C SER A 36 5.06 8.51 -6.78
N ALA A 37 3.98 8.51 -6.01
CA ALA A 37 3.47 9.71 -5.36
C ALA A 37 4.40 10.22 -4.24
N ASP A 38 5.33 9.39 -3.76
CA ASP A 38 6.17 9.68 -2.62
C ASP A 38 7.66 9.69 -3.00
N GLU A 39 8.10 10.75 -3.70
CA GLU A 39 9.43 11.33 -3.53
C GLU A 39 9.61 12.61 -4.37
N THR A 40 9.83 13.75 -3.72
CA THR A 40 10.62 14.84 -4.32
C THR A 40 12.09 14.43 -4.31
N SER A 41 12.55 13.69 -5.31
CA SER A 41 13.98 13.41 -5.47
C SER A 41 14.41 13.51 -6.93
N VAL A 42 15.59 14.10 -7.10
CA VAL A 42 16.13 14.58 -8.38
C VAL A 42 16.58 13.38 -9.22
N VAL A 43 15.97 13.20 -10.40
CA VAL A 43 16.45 12.23 -11.40
C VAL A 43 17.85 12.63 -11.85
N SER A 44 18.84 11.80 -11.53
CA SER A 44 20.17 11.85 -12.14
C SER A 44 20.16 11.07 -13.44
N ASP A 45 20.46 11.77 -14.54
CA ASP A 45 20.76 11.24 -15.87
C ASP A 45 21.61 9.95 -15.80
N ILE A 46 21.08 8.85 -16.35
CA ILE A 46 21.90 7.75 -16.86
C ILE A 46 21.68 7.71 -18.38
N SER A 47 22.55 8.44 -19.06
CA SER A 47 22.79 8.34 -20.50
C SER A 47 23.40 6.96 -20.79
N THR A 48 22.68 6.14 -21.57
CA THR A 48 23.32 5.09 -22.37
C THR A 48 23.15 5.47 -23.84
N GLU A 49 24.20 6.06 -24.42
CA GLU A 49 24.28 6.38 -25.85
C GLU A 49 24.14 5.10 -26.68
N VAL A 50 23.06 5.00 -27.46
CA VAL A 50 23.11 4.37 -28.79
C VAL A 50 22.71 5.47 -29.78
N THR A 51 23.73 6.07 -30.39
CA THR A 51 23.55 7.09 -31.42
C THR A 51 22.86 6.49 -32.64
N VAL A 52 21.58 6.78 -32.83
CA VAL A 52 20.95 6.82 -34.15
C VAL A 52 20.42 8.23 -34.33
N ASP A 53 21.05 8.94 -35.25
CA ASP A 53 20.73 10.31 -35.63
C ASP A 53 19.30 10.38 -36.18
N ALA A 54 18.36 10.86 -35.36
CA ALA A 54 17.00 11.17 -35.76
C ALA A 54 16.58 12.50 -35.13
N THR A 55 16.77 13.57 -35.91
CA THR A 55 16.07 14.83 -35.73
C THR A 55 14.56 14.62 -35.83
N ASP A 56 13.82 15.25 -34.93
CA ASP A 56 12.36 15.48 -34.92
C ASP A 56 11.48 14.38 -34.27
N SER A 57 10.88 14.73 -33.13
CA SER A 57 10.06 13.87 -32.27
C SER A 57 8.63 13.63 -32.79
N SER A 58 8.35 13.94 -34.06
CA SER A 58 7.07 13.66 -34.73
C SER A 58 7.06 12.36 -35.51
N ASP A 59 8.20 11.67 -35.64
CA ASP A 59 8.34 10.49 -36.50
C ASP A 59 8.33 9.13 -35.75
N ILE A 60 8.18 9.13 -34.42
CA ILE A 60 8.18 7.87 -33.64
C ILE A 60 6.94 7.02 -33.98
N ASN A 61 5.75 7.63 -34.12
CA ASN A 61 4.54 6.93 -34.56
C ASN A 61 4.61 6.48 -36.03
N ASN A 62 5.53 7.04 -36.81
CA ASN A 62 5.68 6.73 -38.24
C ASN A 62 6.80 5.70 -38.51
N THR A 63 7.63 5.38 -37.50
CA THR A 63 8.72 4.39 -37.63
C THR A 63 8.22 2.94 -37.42
N ILE A 64 6.93 2.75 -37.12
CA ILE A 64 6.26 1.44 -37.07
C ILE A 64 6.13 0.80 -38.47
N THR A 65 6.38 1.56 -39.55
CA THR A 65 5.88 1.27 -40.90
C THR A 65 6.89 0.73 -41.93
N ASP A 66 7.72 -0.25 -41.57
CA ASP A 66 8.40 -1.09 -42.59
C ASP A 66 8.21 -2.60 -42.35
N GLY A 67 7.29 -2.96 -41.44
CA GLY A 67 6.78 -4.33 -41.25
C GLY A 67 5.50 -4.58 -42.05
N VAL A 68 5.23 -5.84 -42.37
CA VAL A 68 4.02 -6.25 -43.14
C VAL A 68 2.75 -6.11 -42.28
N ILE A 69 2.87 -6.26 -40.97
CA ILE A 69 1.79 -6.08 -40.00
C ILE A 69 1.98 -4.73 -39.30
N THR A 70 0.98 -3.84 -39.39
CA THR A 70 1.00 -2.49 -38.78
C THR A 70 -0.07 -2.27 -37.71
N ASP A 71 -1.05 -3.17 -37.62
CA ASP A 71 -2.19 -3.12 -36.66
C ASP A 71 -2.44 -4.54 -36.12
N GLY A 72 -1.37 -5.14 -35.58
CA GLY A 72 -1.33 -6.54 -35.12
C GLY A 72 -1.36 -6.70 -33.60
N PRO A 73 -1.32 -7.95 -33.09
CA PRO A 73 -1.31 -8.25 -31.66
C PRO A 73 -0.22 -7.50 -30.88
N VAL A 74 0.94 -7.26 -31.51
CA VAL A 74 2.04 -6.49 -30.91
C VAL A 74 1.63 -5.03 -30.71
N ALA A 75 1.01 -4.40 -31.71
CA ALA A 75 0.55 -3.01 -31.62
C ALA A 75 -0.53 -2.87 -30.53
N SER A 76 -1.53 -3.75 -30.52
CA SER A 76 -2.60 -3.70 -29.51
C SER A 76 -2.09 -3.91 -28.07
N ALA A 77 -1.08 -4.76 -27.89
CA ALA A 77 -0.45 -4.96 -26.59
C ALA A 77 0.36 -3.73 -26.16
N ILE A 78 1.08 -3.08 -27.07
CA ILE A 78 1.80 -1.82 -26.80
C ILE A 78 0.82 -0.72 -26.39
N ASP A 79 -0.34 -0.61 -27.06
CA ASP A 79 -1.38 0.36 -26.69
C ASP A 79 -1.92 0.10 -25.28
N SER A 80 -2.18 -1.17 -24.94
CA SER A 80 -2.68 -1.55 -23.61
C SER A 80 -1.67 -1.24 -22.49
N ILE A 81 -0.37 -1.50 -22.75
CA ILE A 81 0.71 -1.18 -21.81
C ILE A 81 0.84 0.35 -21.65
N SER A 82 0.71 1.09 -22.76
CA SER A 82 0.79 2.55 -22.74
C SER A 82 -0.38 3.17 -21.97
N GLU A 83 -1.60 2.65 -22.13
CA GLU A 83 -2.76 3.09 -21.35
C GLU A 83 -2.56 2.84 -19.84
N SER A 84 -1.93 1.72 -19.48
CA SER A 84 -1.60 1.42 -18.08
C SER A 84 -0.61 2.44 -17.50
N ALA A 85 0.37 2.90 -18.30
CA ALA A 85 1.35 3.90 -17.89
C ALA A 85 0.75 5.31 -17.67
N GLU A 86 -0.38 5.61 -18.29
CA GLU A 86 -1.07 6.90 -18.17
C GLU A 86 -2.10 6.94 -17.04
N THR A 87 -2.23 5.87 -16.26
CA THR A 87 -3.16 5.81 -15.13
C THR A 87 -2.81 6.82 -14.04
N VAL A 88 -3.85 7.41 -13.44
CA VAL A 88 -3.69 8.42 -12.37
C VAL A 88 -3.40 7.71 -11.06
N ILE A 89 -2.30 8.10 -10.43
CA ILE A 89 -1.85 7.56 -9.14
C ILE A 89 -2.31 8.48 -8.01
N VAL A 90 -2.99 7.90 -7.02
CA VAL A 90 -3.48 8.59 -5.83
C VAL A 90 -2.47 8.40 -4.69
N PRO A 91 -2.09 9.46 -3.96
CA PRO A 91 -1.22 9.33 -2.79
C PRO A 91 -1.81 8.36 -1.77
N GLU A 92 -1.00 7.43 -1.28
CA GLU A 92 -1.42 6.34 -0.39
C GLU A 92 -2.22 6.82 0.82
N GLU A 93 -1.80 7.95 1.42
CA GLU A 93 -2.42 8.60 2.58
C GLU A 93 -3.86 9.10 2.34
N SER A 94 -4.27 9.24 1.07
CA SER A 94 -5.58 9.76 0.67
C SER A 94 -6.40 8.79 -0.18
N ALA A 95 -5.83 7.64 -0.52
CA ALA A 95 -6.42 6.67 -1.43
C ALA A 95 -7.61 5.93 -0.80
N GLU A 96 -8.73 5.91 -1.51
CA GLU A 96 -9.94 5.16 -1.17
C GLU A 96 -9.93 3.77 -1.84
N VAL A 97 -10.88 2.90 -1.45
CA VAL A 97 -11.03 1.56 -2.04
C VAL A 97 -11.19 1.66 -3.57
N GLY A 98 -10.33 0.95 -4.30
CA GLY A 98 -10.28 0.97 -5.76
C GLY A 98 -9.30 1.96 -6.37
N ASP A 99 -8.74 2.89 -5.59
CA ASP A 99 -7.73 3.84 -6.09
C ASP A 99 -6.41 3.11 -6.39
N ILE A 100 -5.79 3.48 -7.50
CA ILE A 100 -4.46 3.00 -7.91
C ILE A 100 -3.42 3.86 -7.19
N ILE A 101 -2.51 3.20 -6.48
CA ILE A 101 -1.45 3.86 -5.69
C ILE A 101 -0.06 3.67 -6.28
N ASP A 102 0.13 2.69 -7.17
CA ASP A 102 1.40 2.44 -7.84
C ASP A 102 1.19 1.71 -9.16
N VAL A 103 2.01 2.04 -10.16
CA VAL A 103 2.13 1.31 -11.42
C VAL A 103 3.61 1.20 -11.79
N ASN A 104 4.09 -0.02 -11.88
CA ASN A 104 5.45 -0.34 -12.29
C ASN A 104 5.46 -1.10 -13.61
N ILE A 105 6.32 -0.70 -14.54
CA ILE A 105 6.47 -1.35 -15.84
C ILE A 105 7.94 -1.74 -16.03
N ASP A 106 8.18 -3.05 -16.13
CA ASP A 106 9.50 -3.63 -16.34
C ASP A 106 9.57 -4.33 -17.69
N SER A 107 10.73 -4.30 -18.34
CA SER A 107 10.94 -5.00 -19.61
C SER A 107 12.30 -5.70 -19.68
N THR A 108 12.36 -6.79 -20.44
CA THR A 108 13.61 -7.48 -20.75
C THR A 108 14.25 -6.88 -22.00
N GLU A 109 15.58 -6.90 -22.08
CA GLU A 109 16.25 -6.64 -23.35
C GLU A 109 15.79 -7.63 -24.44
N PRO A 110 15.47 -7.15 -25.65
CA PRO A 110 14.97 -7.99 -26.72
C PRO A 110 16.04 -8.95 -27.24
N VAL A 111 15.70 -10.23 -27.35
CA VAL A 111 16.59 -11.27 -27.88
C VAL A 111 16.27 -11.49 -29.36
N ILE A 112 17.25 -11.17 -30.21
CA ILE A 112 17.15 -11.36 -31.66
C ILE A 112 17.97 -12.58 -32.09
N THR A 113 17.37 -13.51 -32.82
CA THR A 113 18.07 -14.67 -33.39
C THR A 113 17.91 -14.76 -34.89
N GLU A 114 18.92 -15.29 -35.57
CA GLU A 114 18.93 -15.45 -37.04
C GLU A 114 19.36 -16.86 -37.40
N THR A 115 18.58 -17.51 -38.25
CA THR A 115 18.85 -18.87 -38.73
C THR A 115 18.53 -19.01 -40.21
N THR A 116 18.94 -20.13 -40.80
CA THR A 116 18.62 -20.49 -42.17
C THR A 116 18.09 -21.91 -42.21
N ASP A 117 16.98 -22.14 -42.92
CA ASP A 117 16.41 -23.46 -43.18
C ASP A 117 16.27 -23.68 -44.69
N GLY A 118 17.22 -24.41 -45.28
CA GLY A 118 17.34 -24.53 -46.73
C GLY A 118 17.61 -23.16 -47.38
N ASP A 119 16.73 -22.74 -48.28
CA ASP A 119 16.78 -21.43 -48.95
C ASP A 119 16.06 -20.33 -48.17
N LYS A 120 15.45 -20.65 -47.01
CA LYS A 120 14.73 -19.68 -46.17
C LYS A 120 15.69 -19.00 -45.20
N GLU A 121 15.56 -17.69 -45.07
CA GLU A 121 16.18 -16.90 -44.00
C GLU A 121 15.13 -16.59 -42.94
N ILE A 122 15.43 -16.86 -41.68
CA ILE A 122 14.50 -16.71 -40.56
C ILE A 122 15.14 -15.80 -39.52
N ALA A 123 14.42 -14.76 -39.11
CA ALA A 123 14.81 -13.90 -37.99
C ALA A 123 13.69 -13.85 -36.96
N THR A 124 14.03 -14.00 -35.69
CA THR A 124 13.07 -13.94 -34.58
C THR A 124 13.44 -12.84 -33.61
N ALA A 125 12.46 -12.19 -33.00
CA ALA A 125 12.62 -11.32 -31.84
C ALA A 125 11.71 -11.77 -30.71
N GLN A 126 12.23 -11.76 -29.48
CA GLN A 126 11.49 -12.04 -28.26
C GLN A 126 11.78 -10.99 -27.21
N ALA A 127 10.75 -10.58 -26.47
CA ALA A 127 10.87 -9.70 -25.32
C ALA A 127 9.70 -9.98 -24.37
N THR A 128 9.89 -9.68 -23.10
CA THR A 128 8.84 -9.74 -22.08
C THR A 128 8.67 -8.35 -21.47
N VAL A 129 7.43 -7.92 -21.31
CA VAL A 129 7.06 -6.72 -20.54
C VAL A 129 6.13 -7.14 -19.40
N THR A 130 6.39 -6.63 -18.20
CA THR A 130 5.55 -6.87 -17.02
C THR A 130 5.01 -5.54 -16.55
N VAL A 131 3.69 -5.44 -16.43
CA VAL A 131 2.98 -4.31 -15.83
C VAL A 131 2.44 -4.77 -14.48
N THR A 132 2.80 -4.08 -13.41
CA THR A 132 2.31 -4.34 -12.06
C THR A 132 1.53 -3.12 -11.60
N THR A 133 0.23 -3.29 -11.35
CA THR A 133 -0.66 -2.25 -10.86
C THR A 133 -1.10 -2.57 -9.44
N THR A 134 -0.86 -1.64 -8.51
CA THR A 134 -1.27 -1.78 -7.10
C THR A 134 -2.42 -0.82 -6.81
N SER A 135 -3.48 -1.36 -6.21
CA SER A 135 -4.67 -0.59 -5.81
C SER A 135 -5.15 -0.98 -4.42
N ILE A 136 -5.99 -0.13 -3.82
CA ILE A 136 -6.62 -0.43 -2.53
C ILE A 136 -7.73 -1.46 -2.75
N ALA A 137 -7.60 -2.63 -2.13
CA ALA A 137 -8.57 -3.71 -2.27
C ALA A 137 -9.83 -3.45 -1.42
N ASP A 138 -10.93 -4.09 -1.81
CA ASP A 138 -12.12 -4.14 -0.98
C ASP A 138 -11.82 -4.96 0.31
N PRO A 139 -12.19 -4.48 1.50
CA PRO A 139 -12.02 -5.20 2.77
C PRO A 139 -12.62 -6.62 2.80
N GLU A 140 -13.60 -6.91 1.93
CA GLU A 140 -14.24 -8.22 1.83
C GLU A 140 -13.51 -9.20 0.89
N GLU A 141 -12.52 -8.75 0.10
CA GLU A 141 -11.75 -9.62 -0.79
C GLU A 141 -10.79 -10.54 0.02
N PRO A 142 -10.77 -11.86 -0.24
CA PRO A 142 -9.91 -12.77 0.49
C PRO A 142 -8.44 -12.62 0.08
N VAL A 143 -7.55 -12.57 1.08
CA VAL A 143 -6.08 -12.62 0.88
C VAL A 143 -5.68 -13.88 0.12
N GLY A 144 -4.82 -13.73 -0.88
CA GLY A 144 -4.29 -14.84 -1.67
C GLY A 144 -3.94 -14.46 -3.12
N ILE A 145 -3.44 -15.45 -3.85
CA ILE A 145 -3.02 -15.32 -5.25
C ILE A 145 -3.99 -16.09 -6.14
N SER A 146 -4.46 -15.47 -7.22
CA SER A 146 -5.32 -16.11 -8.21
C SER A 146 -4.57 -17.14 -9.06
N ASP A 147 -5.30 -18.11 -9.64
CA ASP A 147 -4.75 -18.88 -10.75
C ASP A 147 -4.42 -17.94 -11.93
N PRO A 148 -3.33 -18.21 -12.68
CA PRO A 148 -2.95 -17.36 -13.81
C PRO A 148 -3.97 -17.47 -14.95
N VAL A 149 -4.42 -16.34 -15.46
CA VAL A 149 -5.26 -16.25 -16.67
C VAL A 149 -4.35 -15.98 -17.86
N VAL A 150 -4.40 -16.83 -18.89
CA VAL A 150 -3.53 -16.74 -20.08
C VAL A 150 -4.36 -16.47 -21.33
N GLU A 151 -4.02 -15.39 -22.04
CA GLU A 151 -4.61 -14.99 -23.31
C GLU A 151 -3.52 -15.00 -24.40
N VAL A 152 -3.82 -15.60 -25.55
CA VAL A 152 -2.88 -15.71 -26.67
C VAL A 152 -3.48 -15.06 -27.90
N SER A 153 -2.76 -14.09 -28.46
CA SER A 153 -3.13 -13.37 -29.69
C SER A 153 -2.07 -13.56 -30.75
N GLU A 154 -2.45 -13.94 -31.97
CA GLU A 154 -1.53 -14.26 -33.06
C GLU A 154 -1.97 -13.64 -34.38
N ALA A 155 -1.02 -13.25 -35.22
CA ALA A 155 -1.27 -12.74 -36.57
C ALA A 155 -0.19 -13.20 -37.55
N THR A 156 -0.54 -13.24 -38.83
CA THR A 156 0.41 -13.55 -39.90
C THR A 156 0.07 -12.75 -41.14
N ALA A 157 1.08 -12.16 -41.77
CA ALA A 157 0.92 -11.48 -43.05
C ALA A 157 2.10 -11.75 -43.97
N THR A 158 1.87 -11.59 -45.27
CA THR A 158 2.86 -11.83 -46.32
C THR A 158 2.96 -10.62 -47.24
N ASP A 159 4.19 -10.23 -47.55
CA ASP A 159 4.52 -9.22 -48.54
C ASP A 159 5.61 -9.73 -49.47
N GLU A 160 5.83 -9.08 -50.60
CA GLU A 160 6.84 -9.51 -51.56
C GLU A 160 7.53 -8.34 -52.26
N ASP A 161 8.83 -8.50 -52.52
CA ASP A 161 9.58 -7.64 -53.44
C ASP A 161 10.01 -8.39 -54.71
N ASP A 162 10.84 -7.78 -55.55
CA ASP A 162 11.33 -8.38 -56.79
C ASP A 162 12.11 -9.69 -56.58
N ASN A 163 12.66 -9.89 -55.38
CA ASN A 163 13.62 -10.95 -55.08
C ASN A 163 13.13 -11.94 -54.01
N TYR A 164 12.28 -11.51 -53.08
CA TYR A 164 11.85 -12.30 -51.92
C TYR A 164 10.34 -12.22 -51.68
N THR A 165 9.80 -13.29 -51.09
CA THR A 165 8.52 -13.30 -50.38
C THR A 165 8.82 -13.31 -48.89
N TYR A 166 8.22 -12.38 -48.14
CA TYR A 166 8.37 -12.20 -46.71
C TYR A 166 7.10 -12.62 -46.00
N THR A 167 7.20 -13.49 -45.00
CA THR A 167 6.09 -13.81 -44.10
C THR A 167 6.46 -13.36 -42.70
N GLN A 168 5.64 -12.47 -42.12
CA GLN A 168 5.75 -12.04 -40.73
C GLN A 168 4.70 -12.77 -39.90
N TYR A 169 5.11 -13.36 -38.80
CA TYR A 169 4.27 -13.95 -37.77
C TYR A 169 4.48 -13.19 -36.46
N GLU A 170 3.39 -12.87 -35.78
CA GLU A 170 3.38 -12.22 -34.47
C GLU A 170 2.58 -13.06 -33.50
N LYS A 171 3.07 -13.14 -32.28
CA LYS A 171 2.39 -13.75 -31.14
C LYS A 171 2.64 -12.92 -29.89
N VAL A 172 1.57 -12.63 -29.17
CA VAL A 172 1.61 -12.07 -27.82
C VAL A 172 0.90 -13.02 -26.89
N THR A 173 1.57 -13.42 -25.82
CA THR A 173 0.95 -14.18 -24.71
C THR A 173 0.85 -13.24 -23.52
N LYS A 174 -0.37 -12.90 -23.11
CA LYS A 174 -0.65 -12.13 -21.91
C LYS A 174 -0.99 -13.09 -20.77
N THR A 175 -0.29 -12.96 -19.65
CA THR A 175 -0.58 -13.70 -18.43
C THR A 175 -0.92 -12.71 -17.33
N THR A 176 -2.11 -12.84 -16.74
CA THR A 176 -2.57 -11.99 -15.62
C THR A 176 -2.64 -12.80 -14.34
N VAL A 177 -2.04 -12.27 -13.28
CA VAL A 177 -2.14 -12.78 -11.91
C VAL A 177 -2.62 -11.65 -11.00
N THR A 178 -3.55 -11.95 -10.10
CA THR A 178 -4.00 -11.02 -9.06
C THR A 178 -3.61 -11.56 -7.70
N GLU A 179 -2.95 -10.73 -6.91
CA GLU A 179 -2.59 -11.02 -5.53
C GLU A 179 -3.24 -9.99 -4.60
N ILE A 180 -3.97 -10.49 -3.60
CA ILE A 180 -4.46 -9.68 -2.48
C ILE A 180 -3.51 -9.90 -1.31
N VAL A 181 -2.78 -8.85 -0.92
CA VAL A 181 -1.88 -8.86 0.24
C VAL A 181 -2.46 -7.98 1.35
N LYS A 182 -2.29 -8.42 2.59
CA LYS A 182 -2.54 -7.57 3.76
C LYS A 182 -1.22 -6.95 4.19
N GLU A 183 -1.17 -5.63 4.29
CA GLU A 183 -0.06 -4.95 4.93
C GLU A 183 0.04 -5.41 6.40
N THR A 184 1.23 -5.30 6.97
CA THR A 184 1.37 -5.52 8.41
C THR A 184 0.57 -4.45 9.15
N ASP A 185 -0.14 -4.85 10.20
CA ASP A 185 -0.78 -3.89 11.10
C ASP A 185 0.29 -2.92 11.63
N VAL A 186 0.03 -1.62 11.53
CA VAL A 186 0.98 -0.58 11.90
C VAL A 186 0.48 0.10 13.17
N VAL A 187 1.37 0.26 14.13
CA VAL A 187 1.12 1.10 15.31
C VAL A 187 1.39 2.54 14.88
N THR A 188 0.38 3.20 14.30
CA THR A 188 0.54 4.48 13.61
C THR A 188 0.36 5.71 14.48
N ASN A 189 -0.02 5.55 15.75
CA ASN A 189 -0.24 6.70 16.62
C ASN A 189 0.17 6.42 18.07
N VAL A 190 1.31 6.99 18.49
CA VAL A 190 1.48 7.38 19.90
C VAL A 190 0.70 8.68 20.06
N ILE A 191 -0.64 8.61 20.08
CA ILE A 191 -1.40 9.67 20.77
C ILE A 191 -0.86 9.61 22.18
N ALA A 192 -0.13 10.64 22.65
CA ALA A 192 0.32 10.71 24.04
C ALA A 192 -0.92 10.47 24.91
N PRO A 193 -1.08 9.26 25.44
CA PRO A 193 -2.38 8.83 25.90
C PRO A 193 -2.65 9.57 27.21
N LYS A 194 -3.77 10.28 27.25
CA LYS A 194 -4.09 11.12 28.40
C LYS A 194 -4.73 10.25 29.45
N ALA A 195 -4.16 10.23 30.64
CA ALA A 195 -4.73 9.50 31.76
C ALA A 195 -4.79 10.40 32.98
N ASP A 196 -5.87 10.23 33.74
CA ASP A 196 -5.98 10.78 35.07
C ASP A 196 -5.90 9.63 36.06
N VAL A 197 -4.96 9.70 36.99
CA VAL A 197 -4.72 8.65 37.98
C VAL A 197 -4.80 9.28 39.36
N VAL A 198 -5.69 8.79 40.21
CA VAL A 198 -5.78 9.21 41.62
C VAL A 198 -5.32 8.07 42.51
N PHE A 199 -4.25 8.31 43.27
CA PHE A 199 -3.80 7.42 44.34
C PHE A 199 -4.55 7.73 45.64
N ILE A 200 -5.10 6.70 46.26
CA ILE A 200 -5.94 6.78 47.47
C ILE A 200 -5.29 5.87 48.50
N ILE A 201 -4.53 6.47 49.42
CA ILE A 201 -3.60 5.77 50.28
C ILE A 201 -4.16 5.70 51.69
N ASP A 202 -4.32 4.49 52.17
CA ASP A 202 -4.53 4.19 53.58
C ASP A 202 -3.31 4.66 54.38
N HIS A 203 -3.53 5.55 55.35
CA HIS A 203 -2.49 6.04 56.24
C HIS A 203 -2.65 5.57 57.68
N THR A 204 -3.46 4.54 57.94
CA THR A 204 -3.70 4.08 59.30
C THR A 204 -2.49 3.40 59.93
N GLY A 205 -2.58 3.16 61.24
CA GLY A 205 -1.50 2.56 62.03
C GLY A 205 -1.00 1.20 61.54
N SER A 206 -1.88 0.40 60.91
CA SER A 206 -1.57 -0.95 60.39
C SER A 206 -0.53 -0.90 59.28
N MET A 207 -0.62 0.11 58.41
CA MET A 207 0.29 0.39 57.28
C MET A 207 1.74 0.72 57.68
N SER A 208 2.11 0.65 58.96
CA SER A 208 3.44 1.00 59.47
C SER A 208 4.61 0.23 58.90
N ASP A 209 4.40 -1.02 58.50
CA ASP A 209 5.44 -1.83 57.88
C ASP A 209 5.48 -1.63 56.34
N GLN A 210 4.41 -1.12 55.73
CA GLN A 210 4.19 -1.05 54.28
C GLN A 210 4.33 0.36 53.70
N ILE A 211 4.02 1.44 54.45
CA ILE A 211 3.82 2.79 53.88
C ILE A 211 5.04 3.31 53.11
N GLU A 212 6.26 3.03 53.58
CA GLU A 212 7.47 3.49 52.92
C GLU A 212 7.72 2.71 51.62
N ALA A 213 7.44 1.40 51.59
CA ALA A 213 7.50 0.59 50.37
C ALA A 213 6.42 1.00 49.35
N VAL A 214 5.23 1.39 49.83
CA VAL A 214 4.16 1.95 48.99
C VAL A 214 4.61 3.26 48.35
N LYS A 215 5.16 4.20 49.14
CA LYS A 215 5.70 5.46 48.63
C LYS A 215 6.80 5.22 47.60
N ASP A 216 7.72 4.31 47.87
CA ASP A 216 8.81 3.95 46.94
C ASP A 216 8.27 3.41 45.61
N ASN A 217 7.33 2.47 45.62
CA ASN A 217 6.72 1.95 44.40
C ASN A 217 5.95 3.04 43.62
N ILE A 218 5.21 3.92 44.29
CA ILE A 218 4.51 5.02 43.62
C ILE A 218 5.50 6.00 42.99
N LYS A 219 6.62 6.31 43.67
CA LYS A 219 7.69 7.14 43.09
C LYS A 219 8.32 6.49 41.86
N ASP A 220 8.58 5.19 41.90
CA ASP A 220 9.13 4.44 40.77
C ASP A 220 8.17 4.44 39.58
N PHE A 221 6.88 4.21 39.83
CA PHE A 221 5.83 4.31 38.82
C PHE A 221 5.76 5.72 38.20
N VAL A 222 5.67 6.76 39.03
CA VAL A 222 5.56 8.17 38.56
C VAL A 222 6.80 8.60 37.78
N SER A 223 8.00 8.20 38.23
CA SER A 223 9.26 8.47 37.52
C SER A 223 9.34 7.73 36.18
N GLY A 224 8.66 6.58 36.06
CA GLY A 224 8.54 5.83 34.81
C GLY A 224 7.65 6.50 33.76
N LEU A 225 6.67 7.33 34.17
CA LEU A 225 5.72 7.96 33.24
C LEU A 225 6.39 8.90 32.23
N ASP A 226 7.42 9.64 32.66
CA ASP A 226 8.20 10.53 31.79
C ASP A 226 8.97 9.77 30.70
N ALA A 227 9.39 8.53 30.98
CA ALA A 227 10.12 7.70 30.03
C ALA A 227 9.25 7.20 28.85
N HIS A 228 7.93 7.18 29.04
CA HIS A 228 6.96 6.67 28.07
C HIS A 228 6.18 7.77 27.33
N ASN A 229 6.51 9.05 27.56
CA ASN A 229 5.84 10.21 26.93
C ASN A 229 4.31 10.19 27.09
N VAL A 230 3.82 9.72 28.24
CA VAL A 230 2.38 9.63 28.57
C VAL A 230 1.93 10.92 29.24
N GLY A 231 0.84 11.52 28.76
CA GLY A 231 0.26 12.72 29.35
C GLY A 231 -0.58 12.40 30.59
N VAL A 232 0.06 12.08 31.72
CA VAL A 232 -0.65 11.71 32.96
C VAL A 232 -0.88 12.92 33.86
N ARG A 233 -2.10 13.04 34.38
CA ARG A 233 -2.43 13.91 35.51
C ARG A 233 -2.60 13.06 36.77
N LEU A 234 -1.89 13.43 37.83
CA LEU A 234 -1.80 12.69 39.08
C LEU A 234 -2.60 13.39 40.17
N GLY A 235 -3.47 12.65 40.87
CA GLY A 235 -4.17 13.07 42.07
C GLY A 235 -3.74 12.21 43.26
N LEU A 236 -3.80 12.79 44.47
CA LEU A 236 -3.39 12.12 45.69
C LEU A 236 -4.41 12.37 46.80
N ILE A 237 -4.76 11.30 47.50
CA ILE A 237 -5.59 11.29 48.70
C ILE A 237 -4.90 10.40 49.72
N ASP A 238 -4.82 10.86 50.96
CA ASP A 238 -4.55 9.99 52.12
C ASP A 238 -5.79 9.95 53.03
N TYR A 239 -6.10 8.78 53.58
CA TYR A 239 -7.32 8.56 54.35
C TYR A 239 -7.11 7.61 55.55
N GLU A 240 -7.91 7.83 56.59
CA GLU A 240 -8.20 6.91 57.69
C GLU A 240 -9.72 6.66 57.68
N ASP A 241 -10.46 7.51 58.39
CA ASP A 241 -11.91 7.43 58.49
C ASP A 241 -12.57 8.47 57.59
N SER A 242 -13.88 8.40 57.46
CA SER A 242 -14.67 9.34 56.64
C SER A 242 -14.59 10.80 57.08
N SER A 243 -14.03 11.09 58.26
CA SER A 243 -13.83 12.44 58.80
C SER A 243 -12.39 12.94 58.71
N ASP A 244 -11.41 12.05 58.54
CA ASP A 244 -9.99 12.33 58.33
C ASP A 244 -9.57 11.82 56.93
N VAL A 245 -10.09 12.51 55.91
CA VAL A 245 -9.69 12.32 54.52
C VAL A 245 -9.02 13.59 54.03
N ASN A 246 -7.77 13.47 53.59
CA ASN A 246 -7.00 14.58 53.06
C ASN A 246 -6.96 14.51 51.53
N TYR A 247 -7.81 15.32 50.90
CA TYR A 247 -7.75 15.55 49.46
C TYR A 247 -6.66 16.58 49.16
N ILE A 248 -5.58 16.18 48.50
CA ILE A 248 -4.48 17.08 48.18
C ILE A 248 -4.91 18.12 47.13
N ASP A 249 -4.46 19.36 47.30
CA ASP A 249 -4.66 20.46 46.35
C ASP A 249 -3.32 20.85 45.72
N PHE A 250 -3.27 20.82 44.40
CA PHE A 250 -2.10 21.18 43.61
C PHE A 250 -2.31 22.54 42.96
N SER A 251 -2.38 23.59 43.79
CA SER A 251 -2.57 24.98 43.35
C SER A 251 -3.94 25.26 42.72
N GLY A 252 -5.01 24.75 43.34
CA GLY A 252 -6.40 24.96 42.93
C GLY A 252 -6.99 23.88 42.03
N SER A 253 -6.27 22.79 41.79
CA SER A 253 -6.77 21.57 41.13
C SER A 253 -6.47 20.35 42.00
N ARG A 254 -7.28 19.29 41.83
CA ARG A 254 -7.06 17.97 42.43
C ARG A 254 -6.09 17.10 41.63
N PHE A 255 -5.59 17.62 40.52
CA PHE A 255 -4.65 16.97 39.62
C PHE A 255 -3.40 17.82 39.40
N THR A 256 -2.27 17.16 39.19
CA THR A 256 -1.00 17.79 38.79
C THR A 256 -0.30 17.01 37.70
N THR A 257 0.43 17.70 36.82
CA THR A 257 1.42 17.08 35.92
C THR A 257 2.85 17.29 36.41
N ASP A 258 3.02 18.03 37.51
CA ASP A 258 4.30 18.24 38.17
C ASP A 258 4.58 17.04 39.09
N THR A 259 5.41 16.13 38.60
CA THR A 259 5.82 14.90 39.29
C THR A 259 6.58 15.20 40.59
N ASP A 260 7.41 16.25 40.62
CA ASP A 260 8.12 16.68 41.83
C ASP A 260 7.15 17.18 42.90
N ALA A 261 6.11 17.94 42.51
CA ALA A 261 5.08 18.40 43.44
C ALA A 261 4.24 17.23 43.98
N PHE A 262 3.91 16.25 43.12
CA PHE A 262 3.23 15.03 43.52
C PHE A 262 4.06 14.21 44.52
N ILE A 263 5.35 13.97 44.22
CA ILE A 263 6.26 13.22 45.09
C ILE A 263 6.44 13.92 46.44
N GLN A 264 6.54 15.25 46.46
CA GLN A 264 6.60 16.02 47.72
C GLN A 264 5.34 15.84 48.57
N ALA A 265 4.16 15.80 47.96
CA ALA A 265 2.90 15.57 48.68
C ALA A 265 2.82 14.12 49.20
N LEU A 266 3.24 13.15 48.40
CA LEU A 266 3.32 11.73 48.78
C LEU A 266 4.24 11.50 49.99
N GLU A 267 5.43 12.11 49.97
CA GLU A 267 6.40 12.03 51.07
C GLU A 267 5.90 12.66 52.37
N ALA A 268 4.97 13.62 52.28
CA ALA A 268 4.38 14.28 53.44
C ALA A 268 3.33 13.44 54.18
N ILE A 269 2.88 12.31 53.61
CA ILE A 269 1.94 11.41 54.26
C ILE A 269 2.59 10.79 55.49
N THR A 270 1.92 10.91 56.63
CA THR A 270 2.34 10.33 57.90
C THR A 270 1.25 9.43 58.43
N ILE A 271 1.66 8.34 59.07
CA ILE A 271 0.74 7.38 59.65
C ILE A 271 -0.01 7.98 60.83
N ARG A 272 -1.33 7.78 60.84
CA ARG A 272 -2.20 8.13 61.96
C ARG A 272 -3.51 7.35 61.84
N GLY A 273 -4.09 7.02 63.00
CA GLY A 273 -5.46 6.49 63.01
C GLY A 273 -5.57 4.97 63.08
N GLY A 274 -6.78 4.46 62.82
CA GLY A 274 -7.06 3.02 62.79
C GLY A 274 -8.50 2.63 62.47
N PHE A 275 -9.12 3.35 61.53
CA PHE A 275 -10.35 2.94 60.87
C PHE A 275 -10.14 3.09 59.36
N GLU A 276 -10.74 2.22 58.57
CA GLU A 276 -10.44 2.11 57.14
C GLU A 276 -11.74 2.25 56.33
N GLU A 277 -12.14 3.49 56.01
CA GLU A 277 -13.42 3.78 55.34
C GLU A 277 -13.26 4.21 53.87
N PRO A 278 -12.66 3.38 52.97
CA PRO A 278 -12.22 3.78 51.63
C PRO A 278 -13.37 4.11 50.66
N THR A 279 -14.60 3.68 50.96
CA THR A 279 -15.78 4.03 50.14
C THR A 279 -16.05 5.53 50.14
N THR A 280 -15.61 6.25 51.18
CA THR A 280 -15.75 7.71 51.28
C THR A 280 -14.91 8.43 50.22
N PRO A 281 -13.56 8.31 50.19
CA PRO A 281 -12.76 8.94 49.15
C PRO A 281 -13.11 8.42 47.75
N LEU A 282 -13.38 7.13 47.56
CA LEU A 282 -13.77 6.56 46.26
C LEU A 282 -15.08 7.16 45.72
N THR A 283 -16.10 7.32 46.56
CA THR A 283 -17.36 7.95 46.14
C THR A 283 -17.17 9.43 45.87
N TYR A 284 -16.33 10.11 46.68
CA TYR A 284 -16.08 11.54 46.55
C TYR A 284 -15.42 11.89 45.21
N ILE A 285 -14.38 11.15 44.80
CA ILE A 285 -13.71 11.43 43.51
C ILE A 285 -14.66 11.25 42.32
N ALA A 286 -15.65 10.38 42.44
CA ALA A 286 -16.59 10.08 41.36
C ALA A 286 -17.77 11.07 41.29
N SER A 287 -18.20 11.65 42.42
CA SER A 287 -19.51 12.32 42.51
C SER A 287 -19.50 13.75 43.04
N SER A 288 -18.41 14.21 43.68
CA SER A 288 -18.35 15.55 44.30
C SER A 288 -18.41 16.69 43.29
N GLY A 289 -17.84 16.48 42.09
CA GLY A 289 -17.57 17.52 41.11
C GLY A 289 -16.31 18.34 41.42
N ASP A 290 -15.58 18.03 42.50
CA ASP A 290 -14.35 18.73 42.88
C ASP A 290 -13.12 18.25 42.10
N TYR A 291 -13.18 17.05 41.52
CA TYR A 291 -12.15 16.52 40.63
C TYR A 291 -12.49 16.87 39.17
N ASP A 292 -11.61 17.65 38.55
CA ASP A 292 -11.71 18.07 37.14
C ASP A 292 -11.20 16.98 36.19
N TRP A 293 -11.80 15.78 36.28
CA TRP A 293 -11.52 14.65 35.40
C TRP A 293 -11.62 15.03 33.92
N SER A 294 -10.71 14.50 33.12
CA SER A 294 -10.55 14.81 31.72
C SER A 294 -11.80 14.40 30.97
N THR A 295 -12.36 15.31 30.18
CA THR A 295 -13.56 15.08 29.36
C THR A 295 -13.21 14.61 27.95
N ASP A 296 -11.92 14.46 27.64
CA ASP A 296 -11.47 13.94 26.34
C ASP A 296 -11.96 12.50 26.17
N ALA A 297 -12.49 12.17 24.99
CA ALA A 297 -13.10 10.87 24.70
C ALA A 297 -12.11 9.70 24.84
N ASP A 298 -10.82 9.99 24.60
CA ASP A 298 -9.74 9.01 24.66
C ASP A 298 -9.04 8.98 26.02
N ALA A 299 -9.40 9.87 26.95
CA ALA A 299 -8.77 9.91 28.26
C ALA A 299 -9.28 8.79 29.17
N LYS A 300 -8.35 8.08 29.81
CA LYS A 300 -8.68 7.02 30.78
C LYS A 300 -8.60 7.57 32.21
N ARG A 301 -9.49 7.08 33.07
CA ARG A 301 -9.61 7.54 34.47
C ARG A 301 -9.38 6.36 35.40
N PHE A 302 -8.43 6.50 36.31
CA PHE A 302 -8.03 5.46 37.23
C PHE A 302 -8.10 5.94 38.68
N ALA A 303 -8.64 5.08 39.53
CA ALA A 303 -8.47 5.16 40.98
C ALA A 303 -7.59 3.99 41.41
N ILE A 304 -6.56 4.25 42.19
CA ILE A 304 -5.69 3.24 42.76
C ILE A 304 -5.85 3.32 44.27
N LEU A 305 -6.62 2.39 44.83
CA LEU A 305 -6.79 2.24 46.28
C LEU A 305 -5.63 1.41 46.82
N ILE A 306 -5.00 1.88 47.89
CA ILE A 306 -3.92 1.16 48.59
C ILE A 306 -4.31 1.01 50.05
N THR A 307 -4.41 -0.23 50.55
CA THR A 307 -4.83 -0.55 51.93
C THR A 307 -4.39 -1.94 52.36
N ASP A 308 -4.22 -2.16 53.66
CA ASP A 308 -3.92 -3.47 54.26
C ASP A 308 -5.10 -4.08 55.05
N GLU A 309 -6.30 -3.47 55.00
CA GLU A 309 -7.52 -3.97 55.63
C GLU A 309 -8.75 -3.99 54.69
N ASP A 310 -9.88 -4.51 55.20
CA ASP A 310 -11.16 -4.59 54.49
C ASP A 310 -11.97 -3.27 54.61
N PHE A 311 -13.28 -3.31 54.38
CA PHE A 311 -14.12 -2.12 54.39
C PHE A 311 -14.75 -1.86 55.76
N ASP A 312 -14.41 -0.74 56.40
CA ASP A 312 -15.16 -0.25 57.55
C ASP A 312 -16.38 0.59 57.19
N TYR A 313 -17.37 0.54 58.08
CA TYR A 313 -18.62 1.30 58.01
C TYR A 313 -19.04 1.83 59.38
N TYR A 314 -18.08 2.18 60.23
CA TYR A 314 -18.34 2.57 61.61
C TYR A 314 -18.95 3.97 61.73
N SER A 315 -18.62 4.86 60.80
CA SER A 315 -19.07 6.25 60.80
C SER A 315 -20.44 6.43 60.14
N ALA A 316 -21.22 7.35 60.69
CA ALA A 316 -22.55 7.65 60.16
C ALA A 316 -22.43 8.41 58.83
N GLY A 317 -23.00 7.84 57.76
CA GLY A 317 -23.03 8.48 56.44
C GLY A 317 -21.97 7.98 55.45
N VAL A 318 -21.15 7.00 55.84
CA VAL A 318 -20.22 6.30 54.96
C VAL A 318 -20.99 5.67 53.79
N PRO A 319 -20.59 5.92 52.53
CA PRO A 319 -21.22 5.30 51.36
C PRO A 319 -21.10 3.78 51.40
N SER A 320 -22.13 3.07 50.94
CA SER A 320 -22.03 1.61 50.78
C SER A 320 -21.14 1.26 49.58
N LEU A 321 -20.52 0.08 49.59
CA LEU A 321 -19.78 -0.44 48.44
C LEU A 321 -20.61 -0.41 47.15
N GLU A 322 -21.89 -0.80 47.22
CA GLU A 322 -22.79 -0.77 46.05
C GLU A 322 -22.95 0.65 45.48
N SER A 323 -23.20 1.65 46.34
CA SER A 323 -23.34 3.04 45.89
C SER A 323 -22.02 3.61 45.33
N THR A 324 -20.89 3.18 45.90
CA THR A 324 -19.55 3.56 45.45
C THR A 324 -19.26 3.01 44.06
N ILE A 325 -19.54 1.72 43.82
CA ILE A 325 -19.39 1.08 42.51
C ILE A 325 -20.25 1.80 41.45
N GLN A 326 -21.50 2.13 41.77
CA GLN A 326 -22.38 2.84 40.84
C GLN A 326 -21.83 4.23 40.49
N ALA A 327 -21.29 4.96 41.46
CA ALA A 327 -20.70 6.27 41.22
C ALA A 327 -19.44 6.17 40.33
N LEU A 328 -18.55 5.22 40.61
CA LEU A 328 -17.33 5.00 39.83
C LEU A 328 -17.65 4.59 38.38
N GLN A 329 -18.61 3.68 38.19
CA GLN A 329 -19.08 3.28 36.86
C GLN A 329 -19.70 4.45 36.09
N ALA A 330 -20.53 5.27 36.74
CA ALA A 330 -21.14 6.44 36.12
C ALA A 330 -20.09 7.50 35.72
N ALA A 331 -19.00 7.60 36.48
CA ALA A 331 -17.87 8.47 36.20
C ALA A 331 -16.84 7.86 35.22
N GLY A 332 -17.02 6.59 34.82
CA GLY A 332 -16.07 5.88 33.94
C GLY A 332 -14.69 5.70 34.56
N ILE A 333 -14.62 5.53 35.89
CA ILE A 333 -13.36 5.38 36.64
C ILE A 333 -13.11 3.89 36.89
N SER A 334 -11.97 3.39 36.40
CA SER A 334 -11.50 2.04 36.69
C SER A 334 -10.73 2.00 38.00
N THR A 335 -11.08 1.08 38.89
CA THR A 335 -10.50 1.03 40.25
C THR A 335 -9.63 -0.19 40.44
N THR A 336 -8.32 0.04 40.57
CA THR A 336 -7.34 -0.96 40.96
C THR A 336 -7.16 -0.91 42.48
N VAL A 337 -7.04 -2.07 43.10
CA VAL A 337 -6.75 -2.19 44.53
C VAL A 337 -5.39 -2.82 44.71
N ILE A 338 -4.53 -2.17 45.48
CA ILE A 338 -3.25 -2.69 45.95
C ILE A 338 -3.44 -3.00 47.44
N GLY A 339 -3.45 -4.29 47.78
CA GLY A 339 -3.67 -4.69 49.16
C GLY A 339 -3.14 -6.08 49.46
N GLU A 340 -3.23 -6.50 50.72
CA GLU A 340 -2.76 -7.83 51.10
C GLU A 340 -3.55 -8.92 50.39
N THR A 341 -2.86 -9.93 49.87
CA THR A 341 -3.46 -10.99 49.05
C THR A 341 -4.69 -11.67 49.69
N TYR A 342 -4.76 -11.75 51.02
CA TYR A 342 -5.90 -12.36 51.71
C TYR A 342 -7.21 -11.54 51.61
N LEU A 343 -7.12 -10.25 51.25
CA LEU A 343 -8.25 -9.34 51.07
C LEU A 343 -8.86 -9.37 49.66
N GLN A 344 -8.24 -10.09 48.73
CA GLN A 344 -8.66 -10.10 47.31
C GLN A 344 -10.17 -10.39 47.13
N ASP A 345 -10.71 -11.32 47.92
CA ASP A 345 -12.13 -11.69 47.85
C ASP A 345 -13.06 -10.53 48.26
N GLU A 346 -12.66 -9.71 49.24
CA GLU A 346 -13.42 -8.54 49.71
C GLU A 346 -13.52 -7.47 48.61
N PHE A 347 -12.42 -7.23 47.89
CA PHE A 347 -12.34 -6.21 46.84
C PHE A 347 -12.77 -6.69 45.44
N THR A 348 -12.97 -8.00 45.24
CA THR A 348 -13.33 -8.60 43.94
C THR A 348 -14.54 -7.93 43.28
N SER A 349 -15.55 -7.57 44.07
CA SER A 349 -16.75 -6.90 43.57
C SER A 349 -16.46 -5.50 43.01
N LEU A 350 -15.55 -4.76 43.65
CA LEU A 350 -15.16 -3.41 43.25
C LEU A 350 -14.33 -3.42 41.97
N VAL A 351 -13.26 -4.22 41.96
CA VAL A 351 -12.31 -4.28 40.83
C VAL A 351 -13.01 -4.78 39.57
N ASN A 352 -13.80 -5.87 39.66
CA ASN A 352 -14.50 -6.43 38.50
C ASN A 352 -15.57 -5.48 37.93
N ALA A 353 -16.32 -4.79 38.79
CA ALA A 353 -17.40 -3.91 38.34
C ALA A 353 -16.87 -2.63 37.68
N THR A 354 -15.68 -2.17 38.07
CA THR A 354 -15.06 -0.95 37.54
C THR A 354 -14.00 -1.24 36.46
N GLY A 355 -13.69 -2.51 36.22
CA GLY A 355 -12.69 -2.92 35.23
C GLY A 355 -11.25 -2.75 35.69
N GLY A 356 -10.97 -2.63 36.98
CA GLY A 356 -9.60 -2.64 37.50
C GLY A 356 -9.13 -4.04 37.88
N ILE A 357 -8.03 -4.10 38.60
CA ILE A 357 -7.37 -5.34 39.05
C ILE A 357 -7.06 -5.29 40.54
N PHE A 358 -6.79 -6.46 41.13
CA PHE A 358 -6.24 -6.56 42.48
C PHE A 358 -4.75 -6.91 42.38
N VAL A 359 -3.91 -6.18 43.11
CA VAL A 359 -2.45 -6.33 43.13
C VAL A 359 -2.00 -6.52 44.57
N ASP A 360 -1.05 -7.43 44.78
CA ASP A 360 -0.49 -7.70 46.10
C ASP A 360 0.39 -6.52 46.55
N ILE A 361 0.12 -5.97 47.74
CA ILE A 361 0.84 -4.80 48.28
C ILE A 361 2.32 -5.07 48.54
N ASP A 362 2.69 -6.33 48.80
CA ASP A 362 4.07 -6.77 49.00
C ASP A 362 4.84 -6.99 47.68
N SER A 363 4.16 -6.86 46.53
CA SER A 363 4.77 -7.03 45.20
C SER A 363 5.43 -5.74 44.69
N ASP A 364 6.22 -5.87 43.61
CA ASP A 364 6.67 -4.72 42.80
C ASP A 364 5.50 -4.23 41.94
N PHE A 365 4.54 -3.57 42.59
CA PHE A 365 3.35 -3.09 41.92
C PHE A 365 3.66 -1.90 41.01
N ALA A 366 4.81 -1.23 41.16
CA ALA A 366 5.27 -0.26 40.17
C ALA A 366 5.42 -0.90 38.78
N GLN A 367 5.97 -2.11 38.71
CA GLN A 367 6.06 -2.88 37.47
C GLN A 367 4.69 -3.36 36.98
N VAL A 368 3.81 -3.82 37.86
CA VAL A 368 2.46 -4.28 37.49
C VAL A 368 1.64 -3.11 36.93
N LEU A 369 1.60 -1.99 37.64
CA LEU A 369 0.96 -0.76 37.17
C LEU A 369 1.58 -0.29 35.86
N SER A 370 2.91 -0.28 35.72
CA SER A 370 3.55 0.11 34.46
C SER A 370 3.13 -0.82 33.31
N ASN A 371 3.12 -2.13 33.50
CA ASN A 371 2.73 -3.06 32.44
C ASN A 371 1.23 -2.94 32.09
N ASP A 372 0.34 -2.91 33.07
CA ASP A 372 -1.10 -2.92 32.83
C ASP A 372 -1.64 -1.55 32.44
N ILE A 373 -1.24 -0.49 33.15
CA ILE A 373 -1.66 0.88 32.82
C ILE A 373 -1.09 1.27 31.47
N LEU A 374 0.18 0.98 31.13
CA LEU A 374 0.71 1.30 29.80
C LEU A 374 0.07 0.46 28.69
N THR A 375 -0.28 -0.81 28.93
CA THR A 375 -1.02 -1.63 27.94
C THR A 375 -2.45 -1.12 27.73
N TRP A 376 -3.10 -0.59 28.77
CA TRP A 376 -4.43 0.04 28.66
C TRP A 376 -4.40 1.43 27.98
N ILE A 377 -3.25 2.06 28.02
CA ILE A 377 -2.98 3.43 27.57
C ILE A 377 -2.38 3.42 26.15
N VAL A 378 -1.76 2.32 25.71
CA VAL A 378 -1.17 2.18 24.38
C VAL A 378 -1.73 0.93 23.72
N GLU A 379 -2.66 1.11 22.78
CA GLU A 379 -2.74 0.36 21.52
C GLU A 379 -3.94 0.88 20.71
N THR A 380 -3.68 1.81 19.78
CA THR A 380 -4.51 1.90 18.57
C THR A 380 -3.76 1.12 17.51
N ILE A 381 -4.24 -0.09 17.22
CA ILE A 381 -3.77 -0.88 16.08
C ILE A 381 -4.52 -0.34 14.86
N GLU A 382 -3.83 0.31 13.94
CA GLU A 382 -4.38 0.48 12.61
C GLU A 382 -4.17 -0.83 11.86
N GLU A 383 -5.27 -1.53 11.58
CA GLU A 383 -5.22 -2.75 10.78
C GLU A 383 -4.62 -2.44 9.41
N GLY A 384 -3.64 -3.24 9.00
CA GLY A 384 -2.98 -3.09 7.72
C GLY A 384 -3.99 -3.22 6.58
N ARG A 385 -3.87 -2.34 5.59
CA ARG A 385 -4.79 -2.27 4.45
C ARG A 385 -4.66 -3.54 3.61
N LEU A 386 -5.73 -3.88 2.90
CA LEU A 386 -5.66 -4.86 1.82
C LEU A 386 -5.25 -4.14 0.53
N LEU A 387 -4.19 -4.63 -0.11
CA LEU A 387 -3.73 -4.18 -1.41
C LEU A 387 -4.04 -5.25 -2.45
N LYS A 388 -4.46 -4.80 -3.63
CA LYS A 388 -4.68 -5.62 -4.81
C LYS A 388 -3.60 -5.32 -5.83
N VAL A 389 -2.72 -6.29 -6.02
CA VAL A 389 -1.62 -6.25 -6.98
C VAL A 389 -2.04 -7.07 -8.21
N VAL A 390 -2.16 -6.41 -9.35
CA VAL A 390 -2.44 -7.05 -10.64
C VAL A 390 -1.17 -7.02 -11.47
N THR A 391 -0.63 -8.20 -11.77
CA THR A 391 0.56 -8.37 -12.59
C THR A 391 0.16 -8.92 -13.95
N GLU A 392 0.42 -8.16 -15.01
CA GLU A 392 0.22 -8.55 -16.40
C GLU A 392 1.57 -8.72 -17.10
N THR A 393 1.88 -9.95 -17.51
CA THR A 393 3.11 -10.27 -18.25
C THR A 393 2.78 -10.51 -19.72
N TYR A 394 3.40 -9.74 -20.60
CA TYR A 394 3.28 -9.81 -22.04
C TYR A 394 4.55 -10.42 -22.64
N ASP A 395 4.47 -11.66 -23.11
CA ASP A 395 5.54 -12.31 -23.86
C ASP A 395 5.33 -12.09 -25.36
N PHE A 396 6.23 -11.32 -25.96
CA PHE A 396 6.24 -11.01 -27.38
C PHE A 396 7.10 -12.00 -28.16
N TYR A 397 6.58 -12.49 -29.28
CA TYR A 397 7.32 -13.27 -30.26
C TYR A 397 7.01 -12.76 -31.66
N ILE A 398 8.05 -12.40 -32.40
CA ILE A 398 7.94 -12.01 -33.81
C ILE A 398 8.89 -12.89 -34.60
N GLU A 399 8.40 -13.43 -35.71
CA GLU A 399 9.19 -14.19 -36.67
C GLU A 399 9.00 -13.61 -38.06
N VAL A 400 10.09 -13.38 -38.77
CA VAL A 400 10.07 -13.00 -40.18
C VAL A 400 10.83 -14.04 -40.99
N VAL A 401 10.15 -14.63 -41.96
CA VAL A 401 10.69 -15.62 -42.89
C VAL A 401 10.80 -15.01 -44.28
N ALA A 402 12.00 -14.93 -44.82
CA ALA A 402 12.26 -14.50 -46.20
C ALA A 402 12.56 -15.72 -47.08
N VAL A 403 11.83 -15.84 -48.20
CA VAL A 403 12.01 -16.91 -49.19
C VAL A 403 12.38 -16.29 -50.54
N PRO A 404 13.53 -16.65 -51.15
CA PRO A 404 13.91 -16.10 -52.45
C PRO A 404 12.98 -16.59 -53.56
N LYS A 405 12.58 -15.68 -54.45
CA LYS A 405 11.80 -15.98 -55.64
C LYS A 405 12.70 -16.65 -56.69
N VAL A 406 12.25 -17.77 -57.25
CA VAL A 406 12.97 -18.47 -58.32
C VAL A 406 12.97 -17.62 -59.59
N LEU A 407 14.14 -17.13 -60.01
CA LEU A 407 14.33 -16.46 -61.31
C LEU A 407 14.06 -17.46 -62.44
N SER A 408 12.87 -17.37 -63.05
CA SER A 408 12.58 -18.05 -64.31
C SER A 408 13.44 -17.42 -65.42
N SER A 409 14.52 -18.10 -65.81
CA SER A 409 15.21 -17.78 -67.06
C SER A 409 14.31 -18.19 -68.21
N ALA A 410 13.60 -17.23 -68.79
CA ALA A 410 12.93 -17.41 -70.08
C ALA A 410 14.00 -17.63 -71.16
N ASP A 411 14.18 -18.89 -71.58
CA ASP A 411 14.82 -19.20 -72.86
C ASP A 411 13.70 -19.28 -73.90
N GLU A 412 13.73 -18.33 -74.84
CA GLU A 412 12.79 -18.24 -75.95
C GLU A 412 12.84 -19.51 -76.81
N THR A 413 11.76 -20.27 -76.85
CA THR A 413 11.38 -20.98 -78.09
C THR A 413 9.86 -21.09 -78.20
N THR A 414 9.24 -20.12 -78.87
CA THR A 414 7.94 -20.35 -79.52
C THR A 414 8.07 -21.40 -80.62
N PRO A 415 7.05 -22.26 -80.80
CA PRO A 415 6.26 -22.10 -82.02
C PRO A 415 4.72 -22.23 -81.81
N ILE A 416 4.02 -21.19 -82.26
CA ILE A 416 2.88 -21.16 -83.21
C ILE A 416 1.71 -22.18 -83.04
N SER A 417 0.55 -21.61 -82.65
CA SER A 417 -0.85 -21.77 -83.17
C SER A 417 -1.52 -23.17 -83.08
N ILE A 418 -2.82 -23.34 -82.80
CA ILE A 418 -4.02 -22.78 -83.44
C ILE A 418 -5.22 -22.84 -82.44
N LYS A 419 -6.16 -21.89 -82.56
CA LYS A 419 -7.45 -21.81 -81.87
C LYS A 419 -8.44 -22.93 -82.28
N GLU A 420 -9.32 -23.32 -81.36
CA GLU A 420 -10.78 -23.58 -81.54
C GLU A 420 -11.30 -24.18 -80.21
N ASP A 421 -12.58 -24.17 -79.85
CA ASP A 421 -13.70 -23.23 -79.85
C ASP A 421 -14.75 -23.89 -78.91
N ASP A 422 -15.51 -23.06 -78.20
CA ASP A 422 -16.89 -23.26 -77.71
C ASP A 422 -17.43 -24.66 -77.26
N ASN A 423 -17.80 -24.80 -75.98
CA ASN A 423 -19.19 -25.04 -75.54
C ASN A 423 -19.29 -25.52 -74.07
N THR A 424 -19.85 -24.66 -73.22
CA THR A 424 -20.62 -24.98 -71.99
C THR A 424 -21.80 -25.94 -72.25
N PRO A 425 -22.60 -26.46 -71.27
CA PRO A 425 -22.55 -26.33 -69.79
C PRO A 425 -22.94 -27.65 -69.03
N LYS A 426 -23.28 -27.50 -67.73
CA LYS A 426 -24.25 -28.30 -66.91
C LYS A 426 -23.67 -29.48 -66.08
N THR A 427 -23.99 -29.72 -64.79
CA THR A 427 -24.80 -29.02 -63.76
C THR A 427 -24.70 -29.78 -62.42
N LEU A 428 -25.11 -29.12 -61.32
CA LEU A 428 -25.86 -29.63 -60.14
C LEU A 428 -25.10 -30.55 -59.15
N ALA A 429 -25.26 -30.47 -57.83
CA ALA A 429 -26.33 -29.88 -57.04
C ALA A 429 -25.86 -29.42 -55.65
N VAL A 430 -26.51 -28.34 -55.21
CA VAL A 430 -26.67 -27.85 -53.84
C VAL A 430 -27.52 -28.84 -53.03
N LYS A 431 -27.28 -28.94 -51.72
CA LYS A 431 -28.37 -29.03 -50.76
C LYS A 431 -28.08 -28.22 -49.49
N THR A 432 -28.86 -27.15 -49.36
CA THR A 432 -29.07 -26.22 -48.25
C THR A 432 -29.92 -26.83 -47.13
N THR A 433 -29.78 -26.27 -45.92
CA THR A 433 -30.90 -25.79 -45.08
C THR A 433 -30.30 -24.76 -44.10
N ASP A 434 -30.44 -23.43 -44.29
CA ASP A 434 -31.58 -22.51 -44.00
C ASP A 434 -32.07 -22.57 -42.55
N SER A 435 -32.44 -21.48 -41.86
CA SER A 435 -32.38 -20.00 -42.02
C SER A 435 -33.00 -19.43 -40.70
N GLU A 436 -32.63 -18.25 -40.21
CA GLU A 436 -33.45 -17.01 -40.10
C GLU A 436 -32.85 -16.20 -38.93
N GLN A 437 -32.76 -14.87 -38.85
CA GLN A 437 -33.14 -13.73 -39.70
C GLN A 437 -32.46 -12.46 -39.12
N LEU A 438 -32.16 -11.49 -39.99
CA LEU A 438 -31.69 -10.12 -39.71
C LEU A 438 -32.85 -9.17 -39.29
N PRO A 439 -32.57 -7.90 -38.96
CA PRO A 439 -32.83 -6.88 -39.99
C PRO A 439 -31.71 -5.82 -40.20
N GLU A 440 -31.53 -5.47 -41.49
CA GLU A 440 -31.39 -4.16 -42.18
C GLU A 440 -31.18 -2.85 -41.36
N THR A 441 -30.56 -1.73 -41.82
CA THR A 441 -29.89 -1.22 -43.05
C THR A 441 -29.30 0.20 -42.75
N GLY A 442 -28.37 0.70 -43.59
CA GLY A 442 -28.11 2.15 -43.85
C GLY A 442 -26.61 2.53 -43.96
N SER A 443 -25.96 2.49 -45.13
CA SER A 443 -25.82 3.57 -46.17
C SER A 443 -25.34 4.92 -45.61
N GLN A 444 -24.14 5.43 -45.89
CA GLN A 444 -23.71 6.10 -47.14
C GLN A 444 -22.16 6.23 -47.20
N SER A 445 -21.65 6.51 -48.41
CA SER A 445 -20.26 6.51 -48.86
C SER A 445 -19.51 7.85 -48.75
N ASN A 446 -18.17 7.74 -48.70
CA ASN A 446 -17.06 8.58 -49.23
C ASN A 446 -17.13 10.13 -49.15
N THR A 447 -16.07 10.78 -48.62
CA THR A 447 -15.12 11.64 -49.39
C THR A 447 -14.13 12.46 -48.52
N MET A 448 -12.89 12.55 -49.04
CA MET A 448 -11.91 13.66 -48.99
C MET A 448 -10.99 13.90 -47.77
N LEU A 449 -9.70 13.65 -48.05
CA LEU A 449 -8.51 14.31 -47.49
C LEU A 449 -8.67 15.83 -47.30
N SER A 450 -8.09 16.35 -46.21
CA SER A 450 -6.92 17.26 -46.21
C SER A 450 -6.97 18.38 -45.14
N VAL A 451 -5.76 18.69 -44.64
CA VAL A 451 -5.26 19.97 -44.09
C VAL A 451 -4.98 20.02 -42.59
N ALA A 452 -3.69 20.28 -42.33
CA ALA A 452 -2.97 20.41 -41.08
C ALA A 452 -3.15 21.75 -40.33
N GLY A 453 -2.63 21.78 -39.10
CA GLY A 453 -2.24 22.97 -38.32
C GLY A 453 -2.31 22.66 -36.82
N VAL A 454 -1.24 22.21 -36.12
CA VAL A 454 0.01 22.88 -35.71
C VAL A 454 -0.18 24.24 -35.05
N ILE A 455 -0.03 24.31 -33.71
CA ILE A 455 0.55 25.42 -32.91
C ILE A 455 1.15 24.77 -31.63
N SER A 456 2.42 24.36 -31.60
CA SER A 456 3.65 25.12 -31.25
C SER A 456 3.98 25.21 -29.76
N LEU A 457 5.03 24.47 -29.40
CA LEU A 457 5.98 24.68 -28.30
C LEU A 457 6.63 26.07 -28.36
N VAL A 458 6.92 26.66 -27.19
CA VAL A 458 7.95 27.69 -27.03
C VAL A 458 8.78 27.34 -25.80
N LEU A 459 10.07 27.05 -25.97
CA LEU A 459 11.15 27.82 -25.34
C LEU A 459 12.51 27.42 -25.93
N ALA A 460 13.23 28.45 -26.34
CA ALA A 460 14.45 28.41 -27.12
C ALA A 460 15.71 28.18 -26.26
N SER A 461 16.69 27.52 -26.88
CA SER A 461 18.08 27.39 -26.44
C SER A 461 18.75 28.74 -26.21
N TRP A 462 19.59 28.89 -25.19
CA TRP A 462 20.77 29.77 -25.23
C TRP A 462 21.93 29.15 -24.43
N LEU A 463 23.01 28.86 -25.14
CA LEU A 463 24.32 28.40 -24.66
C LEU A 463 25.24 29.62 -24.58
N VAL A 464 25.66 30.07 -23.39
CA VAL A 464 26.92 30.82 -23.21
C VAL A 464 27.44 30.62 -21.78
N GLY A 465 28.66 30.11 -21.66
CA GLY A 465 29.28 29.78 -20.38
C GLY A 465 29.80 30.97 -19.57
N PHE A 466 30.10 30.71 -18.30
CA PHE A 466 31.15 31.41 -17.57
C PHE A 466 31.76 30.50 -16.50
N LYS A 467 33.04 30.15 -16.69
CA LYS A 467 33.96 29.76 -15.60
C LYS A 467 34.03 30.91 -14.59
N LYS A 468 33.74 30.66 -13.31
CA LYS A 468 34.52 31.27 -12.21
C LYS A 468 34.40 30.54 -10.87
N LYS A 469 35.47 29.79 -10.60
CA LYS A 469 36.15 29.50 -9.34
C LYS A 469 35.93 30.54 -8.21
N ILE A 470 35.71 30.07 -6.98
CA ILE A 470 36.44 30.37 -5.71
C ILE A 470 35.52 30.48 -4.47
N LYS A 471 35.85 29.64 -3.46
CA LYS A 471 35.67 29.72 -1.98
C LYS A 471 34.26 29.95 -1.43
N GLU A 472 33.87 29.34 -0.32
CA GLU A 472 34.60 28.75 0.81
C GLU A 472 33.77 27.59 1.40
#